data_AF-A0A9W5PKR5-F1
#
_entry.id   AF-A0A9W5PKR5-F1
#
_cell.length_a   1.000
_cell.length_b   1.000
_cell.length_c   1.000
_cell.angle_alpha   90.00
_cell.angle_beta   90.00
_cell.angle_gamma   90.00
#
_symmetry.space_group_name_H-M   'P 1'
#
loop_
_entity.id
_entity.type
_entity.pdbx_description
1 polymer ?
#
loop_
_entity_poly.entity_id
_entity_poly.type
_entity_poly.pdbx_seq_one_letter_code
_entity_poly.pdbx_strand_id
1 'polypeptide(L)'
;MIQLTVKGKPSHVRHLANDPEYLFAMEFHDLTKQTTRIGKGNVAVKVTTLIRPEQWKQLLQMIADGGDTLSDANEIMMEGKMDHLPEEVYTFAPRRIMYRSHSQQRQEEKDKALQNQSTVSKRVVQLHAKYDGVCQKCGQRCDKKVVTIKKIQSKMGIICPDCKNETVFSIRDVKSQLQQELLQRNLFSTKQEIVSYFQQFCSQFVLASHQTTDRIYWTWDKTVLCRTVHVSQEGTVYKVQLQQGKGMLPEKSKPQVTIEGTTYQIYHPSTEMRMDRIRALSDVQKTSIKEEEIQEQVRYYENKKTFSEKIIVKKKENAKRYEVLSGYASYQAAKKIKLRHIDVTVVK
;
A
#
# COMPACT_ATOMS: atom_id res chain seq x y z
N MET A 1 -10.56 -27.34 5.72
CA MET A 1 -11.43 -26.14 5.83
C MET A 1 -10.64 -24.86 5.61
N ILE A 2 -10.85 -24.22 4.47
CA ILE A 2 -10.22 -22.96 4.08
C ILE A 2 -11.23 -21.83 4.27
N GLN A 3 -10.82 -20.74 4.93
CA GLN A 3 -11.66 -19.57 5.12
C GLN A 3 -11.75 -18.79 3.80
N LEU A 4 -12.97 -18.47 3.38
CA LEU A 4 -13.23 -17.64 2.22
C LEU A 4 -14.04 -16.43 2.66
N THR A 5 -13.65 -15.25 2.18
CA THR A 5 -14.39 -14.00 2.34
C THR A 5 -14.57 -13.36 0.99
N VAL A 6 -15.80 -13.01 0.64
CA VAL A 6 -16.12 -12.18 -0.53
C VAL A 6 -16.72 -10.86 -0.06
N LYS A 7 -16.30 -9.77 -0.68
CA LYS A 7 -16.79 -8.41 -0.40
C LYS A 7 -17.13 -7.71 -1.70
N GLY A 8 -18.25 -7.00 -1.74
CA GLY A 8 -18.62 -6.17 -2.88
C GLY A 8 -20.12 -6.15 -3.13
N LYS A 9 -20.50 -5.74 -4.34
CA LYS A 9 -21.90 -5.80 -4.79
C LYS A 9 -22.12 -7.10 -5.58
N PRO A 10 -23.16 -7.90 -5.28
CA PRO A 10 -23.50 -9.05 -6.10
C PRO A 10 -23.86 -8.57 -7.51
N SER A 11 -23.35 -9.26 -8.52
CA SER A 11 -23.72 -9.07 -9.92
C SER A 11 -25.13 -9.56 -10.22
N HIS A 12 -25.55 -10.66 -9.58
CA HIS A 12 -26.89 -11.22 -9.74
C HIS A 12 -27.37 -11.85 -8.42
N VAL A 13 -28.69 -11.90 -8.25
CA VAL A 13 -29.36 -12.64 -7.17
C VAL A 13 -30.41 -13.54 -7.83
N ARG A 14 -30.31 -14.85 -7.60
CA ARG A 14 -31.22 -15.85 -8.18
C ARG A 14 -32.02 -16.53 -7.07
N HIS A 15 -33.34 -16.58 -7.25
CA HIS A 15 -34.22 -17.32 -6.35
C HIS A 15 -34.10 -18.82 -6.62
N LEU A 16 -33.94 -19.62 -5.56
CA LEU A 16 -33.82 -21.08 -5.64
C LEU A 16 -35.14 -21.73 -5.21
N ALA A 17 -36.17 -21.63 -6.07
CA ALA A 17 -37.54 -21.99 -5.72
C ALA A 17 -37.76 -23.46 -5.29
N ASN A 18 -36.85 -24.36 -5.66
CA ASN A 18 -36.96 -25.79 -5.41
C ASN A 18 -35.87 -26.33 -4.44
N ASP A 19 -35.07 -25.44 -3.83
CA ASP A 19 -34.04 -25.85 -2.88
C ASP A 19 -34.62 -25.80 -1.44
N PRO A 20 -34.57 -26.92 -0.68
CA PRO A 20 -35.17 -26.99 0.65
C PRO A 20 -34.36 -26.26 1.73
N GLU A 21 -33.10 -25.90 1.46
CA GLU A 21 -32.19 -25.32 2.45
C GLU A 21 -31.84 -23.84 2.16
N TYR A 22 -31.70 -23.48 0.89
CA TYR A 22 -31.25 -22.16 0.45
C TYR A 22 -32.33 -21.43 -0.33
N LEU A 23 -32.55 -20.15 0.00
CA LEU A 23 -33.56 -19.31 -0.64
C LEU A 23 -33.01 -18.60 -1.88
N PHE A 24 -31.78 -18.10 -1.80
CA PHE A 24 -31.15 -17.32 -2.87
C PHE A 24 -29.71 -17.75 -3.13
N ALA A 25 -29.28 -17.69 -4.39
CA ALA A 25 -27.87 -17.67 -4.76
C ALA A 25 -27.47 -16.24 -5.15
N MET A 26 -26.44 -15.69 -4.50
CA MET A 26 -25.88 -14.38 -4.85
C MET A 26 -24.54 -14.55 -5.56
N GLU A 27 -24.44 -13.98 -6.76
CA GLU A 27 -23.30 -14.16 -7.65
C GLU A 27 -22.40 -12.93 -7.59
N PHE A 28 -21.20 -13.10 -7.06
CA PHE A 28 -20.09 -12.15 -7.11
C PHE A 28 -19.17 -12.58 -8.26
N HIS A 29 -19.54 -12.20 -9.49
CA HIS A 29 -18.79 -12.57 -10.70
C HIS A 29 -18.12 -11.38 -11.39
N ASP A 30 -18.42 -10.14 -10.97
CA ASP A 30 -17.76 -8.93 -11.45
C ASP A 30 -16.49 -8.67 -10.62
N LEU A 31 -15.37 -9.23 -11.07
CA LEU A 31 -14.07 -9.14 -10.40
C LEU A 31 -13.56 -7.71 -10.22
N THR A 32 -14.14 -6.72 -10.92
CA THR A 32 -13.77 -5.31 -10.77
C THR A 32 -14.49 -4.62 -9.60
N LYS A 33 -15.61 -5.19 -9.16
CA LYS A 33 -16.48 -4.63 -8.10
C LYS A 33 -16.50 -5.45 -6.81
N GLN A 34 -15.61 -6.45 -6.73
CA GLN A 34 -15.53 -7.32 -5.57
C GLN A 34 -14.08 -7.62 -5.20
N THR A 35 -13.89 -8.02 -3.96
CA THR A 35 -12.63 -8.57 -3.47
C THR A 35 -12.91 -9.92 -2.83
N THR A 36 -12.22 -10.96 -3.31
CA THR A 36 -12.27 -12.29 -2.71
C THR A 36 -10.95 -12.57 -1.99
N ARG A 37 -11.04 -13.11 -0.78
CA ARG A 37 -9.91 -13.53 0.03
C ARG A 37 -10.06 -15.01 0.37
N ILE A 38 -9.01 -15.79 0.12
CA ILE A 38 -8.93 -17.21 0.48
C ILE A 38 -7.74 -17.37 1.42
N GLY A 39 -8.00 -17.82 2.65
CA GLY A 39 -7.02 -17.81 3.72
C GLY A 39 -6.48 -16.40 3.97
N LYS A 40 -5.16 -16.20 3.82
CA LYS A 40 -4.52 -14.89 4.04
C LYS A 40 -4.40 -14.04 2.77
N GLY A 41 -4.58 -14.60 1.58
CA GLY A 41 -4.31 -13.94 0.29
C GLY A 41 -5.57 -13.48 -0.45
N ASN A 42 -5.43 -12.41 -1.23
CA ASN A 42 -6.48 -11.96 -2.16
C ASN A 42 -6.39 -12.77 -3.46
N VAL A 43 -7.53 -13.20 -3.99
CA VAL A 43 -7.62 -14.04 -5.19
C VAL A 43 -8.72 -13.51 -6.10
N ALA A 44 -8.47 -13.44 -7.41
CA ALA A 44 -9.43 -12.97 -8.39
C ALA A 44 -10.27 -14.13 -8.94
N VAL A 45 -11.35 -14.48 -8.24
CA VAL A 45 -12.22 -15.63 -8.56
C VAL A 45 -13.69 -15.28 -8.45
N LYS A 46 -14.51 -15.93 -9.28
CA LYS A 46 -15.97 -15.84 -9.21
C LYS A 46 -16.47 -16.59 -7.98
N VAL A 47 -17.44 -16.02 -7.29
CA VAL A 47 -17.99 -16.58 -6.06
C VAL A 47 -19.51 -16.57 -6.13
N THR A 48 -20.14 -17.68 -5.81
CA THR A 48 -21.58 -17.82 -5.63
C THR A 48 -21.84 -18.16 -4.18
N THR A 49 -22.69 -17.38 -3.50
CA THR A 49 -23.03 -17.62 -2.10
C THR A 49 -24.46 -18.11 -1.99
N LEU A 50 -24.67 -19.23 -1.29
CA LEU A 50 -25.99 -19.80 -1.05
C LEU A 50 -26.56 -19.28 0.27
N ILE A 51 -27.69 -18.60 0.21
CA ILE A 51 -28.24 -17.82 1.32
C ILE A 51 -29.48 -18.50 1.88
N ARG A 52 -29.47 -18.78 3.19
CA ARG A 52 -30.63 -19.33 3.90
C ARG A 52 -31.72 -18.25 4.12
N PRO A 53 -33.00 -18.64 4.33
CA PRO A 53 -34.08 -17.68 4.55
C PRO A 53 -33.82 -16.68 5.69
N GLU A 54 -33.25 -17.13 6.81
CA GLU A 54 -32.95 -16.29 7.98
C GLU A 54 -31.83 -15.30 7.69
N GLN A 55 -30.81 -15.76 6.96
CA GLN A 55 -29.69 -14.94 6.52
C GLN A 55 -30.12 -13.86 5.53
N TRP A 56 -31.07 -14.19 4.66
CA TRP A 56 -31.67 -13.23 3.75
C TRP A 56 -32.42 -12.13 4.51
N LYS A 57 -33.28 -12.51 5.48
CA LYS A 57 -33.97 -11.55 6.35
C LYS A 57 -32.99 -10.66 7.12
N GLN A 58 -31.93 -11.25 7.68
CA GLN A 58 -30.89 -10.51 8.39
C GLN A 58 -30.18 -9.50 7.48
N LEU A 59 -29.84 -9.90 6.24
CA LEU A 59 -29.22 -9.01 5.27
C LEU A 59 -30.12 -7.83 4.92
N LEU A 60 -31.39 -8.08 4.63
CA LEU A 60 -32.37 -7.02 4.33
C LEU A 60 -32.53 -6.05 5.50
N GLN A 61 -32.57 -6.54 6.73
CA GLN A 61 -32.64 -5.69 7.92
C GLN A 61 -31.39 -4.81 8.06
N MET A 62 -30.18 -5.37 7.89
CA MET A 62 -28.94 -4.59 7.96
C MET A 62 -28.88 -3.51 6.87
N ILE A 63 -29.38 -3.80 5.67
CA ILE A 63 -29.48 -2.83 4.57
C ILE A 63 -30.44 -1.70 4.94
N ALA A 64 -31.63 -2.04 5.42
CA ALA A 64 -32.65 -1.07 5.84
C ALA A 64 -32.18 -0.20 7.03
N ASP A 65 -31.55 -0.79 8.04
CA ASP A 65 -30.97 -0.08 9.19
C ASP A 65 -29.86 0.90 8.75
N GLY A 66 -29.15 0.56 7.67
CA GLY A 66 -28.15 1.42 7.04
C GLY A 66 -28.73 2.64 6.30
N GLY A 67 -30.05 2.65 6.09
CA GLY A 67 -30.77 3.65 5.28
C GLY A 67 -30.69 3.40 3.77
N ASP A 68 -30.29 2.20 3.37
CA ASP A 68 -30.15 1.80 1.96
C ASP A 68 -31.28 0.81 1.59
N THR A 69 -31.44 0.53 0.31
CA THR A 69 -32.29 -0.53 -0.24
C THR A 69 -31.44 -1.64 -0.86
N LEU A 70 -32.04 -2.75 -1.27
CA LEU A 70 -31.29 -3.83 -1.91
C LEU A 70 -30.65 -3.41 -3.25
N SER A 71 -31.29 -2.49 -4.00
CA SER A 71 -30.84 -2.08 -5.34
C SER A 71 -29.65 -1.11 -5.29
N ASP A 72 -29.57 -0.29 -4.25
CA ASP A 72 -28.51 0.66 -3.94
C ASP A 72 -27.62 0.20 -2.77
N ALA A 73 -27.70 -1.08 -2.40
CA ALA A 73 -26.82 -1.66 -1.40
C ALA A 73 -25.34 -1.44 -1.80
N ASN A 74 -24.55 -0.96 -0.84
CA ASN A 74 -23.18 -0.53 -1.06
C ASN A 74 -22.20 -1.70 -1.10
N GLU A 75 -21.78 -2.23 0.06
CA GLU A 75 -20.81 -3.31 0.15
C GLU A 75 -21.34 -4.42 1.07
N ILE A 76 -21.59 -5.59 0.48
CA ILE A 76 -21.99 -6.80 1.19
C ILE A 76 -20.74 -7.66 1.39
N MET A 77 -20.54 -8.15 2.62
CA MET A 77 -19.42 -9.00 2.97
C MET A 77 -19.92 -10.34 3.49
N MET A 78 -19.42 -11.43 2.90
CA MET A 78 -19.83 -12.79 3.24
C MET A 78 -18.61 -13.65 3.54
N GLU A 79 -18.68 -14.37 4.65
CA GLU A 79 -17.59 -15.20 5.14
C GLU A 79 -18.07 -16.63 5.37
N GLY A 80 -17.29 -17.61 4.91
CA GLY A 80 -17.59 -19.02 5.09
C GLY A 80 -16.35 -19.89 5.05
N LYS A 81 -16.56 -21.20 5.00
CA LYS A 81 -15.51 -22.20 4.90
C LYS A 81 -15.79 -23.13 3.74
N MET A 82 -14.73 -23.60 3.09
CA MET A 82 -14.79 -24.60 2.03
C MET A 82 -13.88 -25.79 2.34
N ASP A 83 -14.22 -26.94 1.79
CA ASP A 83 -13.51 -28.20 2.03
C ASP A 83 -12.56 -28.62 0.90
N HIS A 84 -12.48 -27.85 -0.19
CA HIS A 84 -11.66 -28.16 -1.39
C HIS A 84 -10.95 -26.92 -1.99
N LEU A 85 -9.98 -27.15 -2.89
CA LEU A 85 -9.16 -26.19 -3.68
C LEU A 85 -9.25 -26.56 -5.19
N PRO A 86 -8.98 -25.63 -6.13
CA PRO A 86 -9.86 -24.64 -6.80
C PRO A 86 -10.75 -25.18 -7.95
N GLU A 87 -11.90 -24.52 -8.17
CA GLU A 87 -12.67 -24.48 -9.43
C GLU A 87 -12.72 -23.02 -9.98
N GLU A 88 -13.15 -22.81 -11.22
CA GLU A 88 -13.32 -21.46 -11.82
C GLU A 88 -14.37 -20.59 -11.10
N VAL A 89 -15.30 -21.23 -10.38
CA VAL A 89 -16.36 -20.60 -9.60
C VAL A 89 -16.43 -21.28 -8.23
N TYR A 90 -16.32 -20.51 -7.15
CA TYR A 90 -16.48 -21.05 -5.81
C TYR A 90 -17.91 -20.89 -5.33
N THR A 91 -18.53 -21.99 -4.88
CA THR A 91 -19.85 -21.95 -4.24
C THR A 91 -19.73 -22.27 -2.76
N PHE A 92 -20.30 -21.43 -1.89
CA PHE A 92 -20.33 -21.71 -0.45
C PHE A 92 -21.55 -21.12 0.25
N ALA A 93 -21.94 -21.74 1.37
CA ALA A 93 -22.92 -21.17 2.30
C ALA A 93 -22.18 -20.28 3.34
N PRO A 94 -22.50 -18.98 3.45
CA PRO A 94 -21.83 -18.12 4.41
C PRO A 94 -22.22 -18.50 5.84
N ARG A 95 -21.25 -18.40 6.74
CA ARG A 95 -21.47 -18.47 8.20
C ARG A 95 -21.74 -17.11 8.80
N ARG A 96 -21.21 -16.05 8.17
CA ARG A 96 -21.38 -14.67 8.61
C ARG A 96 -21.67 -13.78 7.40
N ILE A 97 -22.69 -12.93 7.56
CA ILE A 97 -23.04 -11.88 6.61
C ILE A 97 -22.90 -10.55 7.33
N MET A 98 -22.29 -9.58 6.67
CA MET A 98 -22.13 -8.22 7.15
C MET A 98 -22.45 -7.25 6.01
N TYR A 99 -22.89 -6.05 6.38
CA TYR A 99 -23.18 -4.99 5.43
C TYR A 99 -22.49 -3.70 5.86
N ARG A 100 -21.90 -2.98 4.90
CA ARG A 100 -21.34 -1.65 5.11
C ARG A 100 -22.13 -0.65 4.28
N SER A 101 -22.95 0.16 4.96
CA SER A 101 -23.87 1.10 4.31
C SER A 101 -23.17 2.29 3.66
N HIS A 102 -23.87 3.00 2.78
CA HIS A 102 -23.37 4.27 2.25
C HIS A 102 -23.23 5.34 3.34
N SER A 103 -24.09 5.31 4.36
CA SER A 103 -24.00 6.20 5.52
C SER A 103 -22.73 5.93 6.35
N GLN A 104 -22.42 4.66 6.62
CA GLN A 104 -21.18 4.25 7.32
C GLN A 104 -19.94 4.59 6.51
N GLN A 105 -19.93 4.31 5.20
CA GLN A 105 -18.80 4.69 4.34
C GLN A 105 -18.59 6.20 4.32
N ARG A 106 -19.65 7.01 4.18
CA ARG A 106 -19.54 8.48 4.22
C ARG A 106 -19.08 8.98 5.58
N GLN A 107 -19.49 8.34 6.67
CA GLN A 107 -19.02 8.69 8.02
C GLN A 107 -17.54 8.33 8.19
N GLU A 108 -17.09 7.15 7.76
CA GLU A 108 -15.68 6.75 7.79
C GLU A 108 -14.81 7.63 6.89
N GLU A 109 -15.31 8.01 5.71
CA GLU A 109 -14.63 8.95 4.80
C GLU A 109 -14.59 10.35 5.39
N LYS A 110 -15.67 10.82 6.04
CA LYS A 110 -15.69 12.06 6.81
C LYS A 110 -14.72 11.99 7.98
N ASP A 111 -14.66 10.90 8.73
CA ASP A 111 -13.77 10.74 9.88
C ASP A 111 -12.31 10.65 9.44
N LYS A 112 -12.01 9.99 8.31
CA LYS A 112 -10.69 10.03 7.65
C LYS A 112 -10.37 11.42 7.12
N ALA A 113 -11.35 12.13 6.55
CA ALA A 113 -11.18 13.49 6.08
C ALA A 113 -11.00 14.48 7.23
N LEU A 114 -11.66 14.29 8.38
CA LEU A 114 -11.50 15.05 9.63
C LEU A 114 -10.17 14.73 10.32
N GLN A 115 -9.71 13.48 10.26
CA GLN A 115 -8.35 13.11 10.65
C GLN A 115 -7.29 13.78 9.75
N ASN A 116 -7.59 14.00 8.46
CA ASN A 116 -6.68 14.63 7.51
C ASN A 116 -6.83 16.16 7.40
N GLN A 117 -7.99 16.72 7.75
CA GLN A 117 -8.26 18.15 7.92
C GLN A 117 -8.38 18.45 9.41
N SER A 118 -7.22 18.56 10.07
CA SER A 118 -7.17 19.27 11.33
C SER A 118 -7.58 20.74 11.08
N THR A 119 -8.84 21.07 11.26
CA THR A 119 -9.25 22.48 11.43
C THR A 119 -8.65 22.92 12.76
N VAL A 120 -7.40 23.39 12.70
CA VAL A 120 -6.69 23.91 13.88
C VAL A 120 -7.54 25.05 14.42
N SER A 121 -8.06 24.89 15.64
CA SER A 121 -8.89 25.91 16.28
C SER A 121 -8.18 27.26 16.27
N LYS A 122 -8.92 28.36 16.01
CA LYS A 122 -8.38 29.73 16.09
C LYS A 122 -7.62 29.97 17.40
N ARG A 123 -8.10 29.37 18.50
CA ARG A 123 -7.45 29.44 19.82
C ARG A 123 -6.09 28.74 19.84
N VAL A 124 -5.96 27.59 19.18
CA VAL A 124 -4.66 26.91 19.03
C VAL A 124 -3.72 27.79 18.23
N VAL A 125 -4.17 28.38 17.12
CA VAL A 125 -3.34 29.28 16.30
C VAL A 125 -2.84 30.47 17.12
N GLN A 126 -3.71 31.11 17.90
CA GLN A 126 -3.35 32.25 18.76
C GLN A 126 -2.34 31.86 19.85
N LEU A 127 -2.57 30.74 20.55
CA LEU A 127 -1.64 30.28 21.59
C LEU A 127 -0.31 29.84 21.00
N HIS A 128 -0.32 29.23 19.82
CA HIS A 128 0.89 28.84 19.09
C HIS A 128 1.72 30.06 18.68
N ALA A 129 1.08 31.13 18.19
CA ALA A 129 1.76 32.40 17.93
C ALA A 129 2.30 33.06 19.21
N LYS A 130 1.52 33.04 20.31
CA LYS A 130 1.91 33.62 21.60
C LYS A 130 3.11 32.91 22.24
N TYR A 131 3.18 31.59 22.10
CA TYR A 131 4.17 30.74 22.75
C TYR A 131 5.19 30.15 21.77
N ASP A 132 5.22 30.64 20.53
CA ASP A 132 6.12 30.18 19.48
C ASP A 132 6.10 28.65 19.25
N GLY A 133 4.92 28.06 19.43
CA GLY A 133 4.69 26.62 19.35
C GLY A 133 5.35 25.77 20.43
N VAL A 134 5.91 26.38 21.47
CA VAL A 134 6.60 25.68 22.56
C VAL A 134 5.59 25.13 23.57
N CYS A 135 5.77 23.88 23.99
CA CYS A 135 5.02 23.24 25.06
C CYS A 135 5.35 23.88 26.42
N GLN A 136 4.34 24.37 27.15
CA GLN A 136 4.54 25.05 28.44
C GLN A 136 4.98 24.11 29.58
N LYS A 137 4.96 22.78 29.38
CA LYS A 137 5.35 21.81 30.41
C LYS A 137 6.77 21.28 30.23
N CYS A 138 7.22 21.02 28.99
CA CYS A 138 8.53 20.41 28.74
C CYS A 138 9.45 21.19 27.77
N GLY A 139 8.99 22.30 27.18
CA GLY A 139 9.80 23.08 26.25
C GLY A 139 9.91 22.51 24.82
N GLN A 140 9.35 21.33 24.53
CA GLN A 140 9.28 20.79 23.16
C GLN A 140 8.51 21.75 22.25
N ARG A 141 9.08 22.08 21.09
CA ARG A 141 8.36 22.78 20.02
C ARG A 141 7.47 21.81 19.25
N CYS A 142 6.19 22.13 19.08
CA CYS A 142 5.22 21.27 18.38
C CYS A 142 4.57 22.04 17.23
N ASP A 143 4.18 21.35 16.17
CA ASP A 143 3.32 21.94 15.15
C ASP A 143 1.91 22.20 15.70
N LYS A 144 1.18 23.14 15.08
CA LYS A 144 -0.19 23.51 15.46
C LYS A 144 -1.15 22.30 15.51
N LYS A 145 -0.88 21.25 14.74
CA LYS A 145 -1.68 20.02 14.70
C LYS A 145 -1.37 19.05 15.85
N VAL A 146 -0.27 19.25 16.56
CA VAL A 146 0.29 18.28 17.52
C VAL A 146 0.31 18.87 18.94
N VAL A 147 -0.75 19.61 19.30
CA VAL A 147 -0.88 20.23 20.63
C VAL A 147 -2.27 20.04 21.20
N THR A 148 -2.37 20.01 22.53
CA THR A 148 -3.62 20.11 23.27
C THR A 148 -3.62 21.37 24.11
N ILE A 149 -4.78 22.02 24.27
CA ILE A 149 -4.92 23.20 25.13
C ILE A 149 -5.22 22.75 26.56
N LYS A 150 -4.46 23.24 27.56
CA LYS A 150 -4.70 22.97 28.99
C LYS A 150 -4.51 24.23 29.82
N LYS A 151 -5.22 24.35 30.95
CA LYS A 151 -5.01 25.41 31.94
C LYS A 151 -3.80 25.04 32.81
N ILE A 152 -2.79 25.91 32.85
CA ILE A 152 -1.53 25.77 33.60
C ILE A 152 -1.34 27.05 34.41
N GLN A 153 -1.26 26.95 35.74
CA GLN A 153 -1.08 28.10 36.64
C GLN A 153 -2.00 29.28 36.30
N SER A 154 -3.30 29.00 36.16
CA SER A 154 -4.35 29.97 35.82
C SER A 154 -4.30 30.58 34.41
N LYS A 155 -3.31 30.23 33.57
CA LYS A 155 -3.23 30.63 32.16
C LYS A 155 -3.50 29.45 31.22
N MET A 156 -3.96 29.72 30.01
CA MET A 156 -4.12 28.68 29.00
C MET A 156 -2.80 28.48 28.26
N GLY A 157 -2.33 27.24 28.17
CA GLY A 157 -1.13 26.86 27.43
C GLY A 157 -1.42 25.76 26.41
N ILE A 158 -0.46 25.54 25.53
CA ILE A 158 -0.36 24.37 24.65
C ILE A 158 0.56 23.33 25.29
N ILE A 159 0.13 22.08 25.30
CA ILE A 159 0.92 20.95 25.78
C ILE A 159 1.11 19.94 24.66
N CYS A 160 2.31 19.36 24.59
CA CYS A 160 2.62 18.30 23.62
C CYS A 160 1.91 16.99 23.99
N PRO A 161 1.84 16.01 23.06
CA PRO A 161 1.21 14.72 23.31
C PRO A 161 1.84 13.97 24.50
N ASP A 162 3.17 14.03 24.61
CA ASP A 162 3.88 13.34 25.70
C ASP A 162 3.50 13.91 27.07
N CYS A 163 3.48 15.24 27.20
CA CYS A 163 3.07 15.94 28.41
C CYS A 163 1.61 15.72 28.78
N LYS A 164 0.74 15.56 27.79
CA LYS A 164 -0.68 15.23 27.97
C LYS A 164 -0.86 13.83 28.53
N ASN A 165 -0.07 12.88 28.01
CA ASN A 165 -0.13 11.46 28.37
C ASN A 165 0.80 11.12 29.55
N GLU A 166 1.48 12.10 30.14
CA GLU A 166 2.43 11.92 31.24
C GLU A 166 3.58 10.96 30.89
N THR A 167 4.02 11.00 29.63
CA THR A 167 5.12 10.19 29.11
C THR A 167 6.35 11.05 28.85
N VAL A 168 7.52 10.41 28.84
CA VAL A 168 8.79 11.01 28.42
C VAL A 168 9.30 10.24 27.22
N PHE A 169 9.64 10.97 26.16
CA PHE A 169 10.17 10.40 24.94
C PHE A 169 11.62 10.85 24.71
N SER A 170 12.46 9.90 24.31
CA SER A 170 13.83 10.15 23.90
C SER A 170 14.18 9.27 22.71
N ILE A 171 15.01 9.81 21.82
CA ILE A 171 15.66 9.02 20.78
C ILE A 171 16.75 8.18 21.44
N ARG A 172 16.72 6.87 21.22
CA ARG A 172 17.59 5.90 21.88
C ARG A 172 18.58 5.26 20.92
N ASP A 173 18.17 5.08 19.66
CA ASP A 173 18.97 4.37 18.67
C ASP A 173 18.71 4.86 17.24
N VAL A 174 19.53 4.42 16.32
CA VAL A 174 19.45 4.70 14.88
C VAL A 174 19.60 3.38 14.14
N LYS A 175 18.69 3.09 13.21
CA LYS A 175 18.67 1.84 12.45
C LYS A 175 20.02 1.61 11.75
N SER A 176 20.55 0.38 11.83
CA SER A 176 21.92 0.06 11.38
C SER A 176 22.20 0.44 9.92
N GLN A 177 21.24 0.22 9.03
CA GLN A 177 21.37 0.62 7.62
C GLN A 177 21.56 2.13 7.47
N LEU A 178 20.78 2.92 8.21
CA LEU A 178 20.90 4.37 8.20
C LEU A 178 22.23 4.82 8.82
N GLN A 179 22.66 4.21 9.93
CA GLN A 179 23.97 4.49 10.52
C GLN A 179 25.10 4.26 9.50
N GLN A 180 25.06 3.15 8.76
CA GLN A 180 26.06 2.85 7.73
C GLN A 180 26.07 3.90 6.62
N GLU A 181 24.91 4.28 6.10
CA GLU A 181 24.85 5.30 5.03
C GLU A 181 25.32 6.68 5.50
N LEU A 182 25.04 7.06 6.75
CA LEU A 182 25.51 8.32 7.34
C LEU A 182 27.04 8.35 7.49
N LEU A 183 27.63 7.23 7.96
CA LEU A 183 29.09 7.08 8.07
C LEU A 183 29.76 7.05 6.69
N GLN A 184 29.21 6.30 5.73
CA GLN A 184 29.76 6.20 4.37
C GLN A 184 29.77 7.54 3.62
N ARG A 185 28.84 8.43 3.95
CA ARG A 185 28.78 9.79 3.40
C ARG A 185 29.69 10.79 4.13
N ASN A 186 30.49 10.32 5.10
CA ASN A 186 31.35 11.14 5.96
C ASN A 186 30.59 12.29 6.67
N LEU A 187 29.33 12.03 7.03
CA LEU A 187 28.51 13.02 7.75
C LEU A 187 28.72 12.95 9.27
N PHE A 188 29.24 11.82 9.74
CA PHE A 188 29.59 11.55 11.12
C PHE A 188 30.81 10.63 11.16
N SER A 189 31.55 10.67 12.27
CA SER A 189 32.75 9.87 12.48
C SER A 189 32.45 8.57 13.22
N THR A 190 31.46 8.55 14.11
CA THR A 190 31.13 7.37 14.93
C THR A 190 29.62 7.15 15.09
N LYS A 191 29.23 5.91 15.39
CA LYS A 191 27.82 5.58 15.71
C LYS A 191 27.30 6.35 16.92
N GLN A 192 28.16 6.54 17.93
CA GLN A 192 27.79 7.25 19.15
C GLN A 192 27.50 8.73 18.88
N GLU A 193 28.32 9.36 18.04
CA GLU A 193 28.10 10.73 17.56
C GLU A 193 26.75 10.87 16.84
N ILE A 194 26.38 9.90 15.99
CA ILE A 194 25.08 9.88 15.30
C ILE A 194 23.93 9.86 16.31
N VAL A 195 23.99 8.96 17.31
CA VAL A 195 22.92 8.85 18.32
C VAL A 195 22.83 10.12 19.15
N SER A 196 23.97 10.66 19.62
CA SER A 196 24.03 11.91 20.38
C SER A 196 23.48 13.10 19.59
N TYR A 197 23.77 13.18 18.29
CA TYR A 197 23.20 14.19 17.40
C TYR A 197 21.67 14.12 17.37
N PHE A 198 21.09 12.94 17.16
CA PHE A 198 19.63 12.80 17.09
C PHE A 198 18.93 12.97 18.44
N GLN A 199 19.58 12.66 19.56
CA GLN A 199 19.01 12.88 20.90
C GLN A 199 18.61 14.34 21.16
N GLN A 200 19.32 15.29 20.55
CA GLN A 200 19.04 16.72 20.70
C GLN A 200 17.77 17.17 19.96
N PHE A 201 17.23 16.36 19.05
CA PHE A 201 16.10 16.75 18.20
C PHE A 201 14.81 16.93 18.99
N CYS A 202 14.62 16.16 20.07
CA CYS A 202 13.45 16.27 20.94
C CYS A 202 13.35 17.62 21.66
N SER A 203 14.46 18.37 21.80
CA SER A 203 14.42 19.71 22.41
C SER A 203 14.56 20.83 21.39
N GLN A 204 15.25 20.58 20.28
CA GLN A 204 15.56 21.61 19.29
C GLN A 204 14.52 21.72 18.17
N PHE A 205 13.92 20.62 17.73
CA PHE A 205 13.17 20.57 16.47
C PHE A 205 11.66 20.50 16.68
N VAL A 206 10.89 20.91 15.66
CA VAL A 206 9.44 20.89 15.73
C VAL A 206 8.94 19.46 15.60
N LEU A 207 8.18 18.99 16.58
CA LEU A 207 7.38 17.78 16.45
C LEU A 207 6.23 18.06 15.47
N ALA A 208 6.42 17.65 14.21
CA ALA A 208 5.53 17.92 13.09
C ALA A 208 4.42 16.87 12.94
N SER A 209 4.68 15.64 13.37
CA SER A 209 3.70 14.55 13.39
C SER A 209 3.92 13.64 14.59
N HIS A 210 2.82 13.17 15.18
CA HIS A 210 2.80 12.20 16.27
C HIS A 210 1.68 11.18 16.01
N GLN A 211 2.03 10.07 15.37
CA GLN A 211 1.11 8.96 15.10
C GLN A 211 1.31 7.84 16.13
N THR A 212 0.52 6.77 16.02
CA THR A 212 0.62 5.61 16.90
C THR A 212 1.92 4.83 16.69
N THR A 213 2.44 4.80 15.46
CA THR A 213 3.59 3.99 15.07
C THR A 213 4.88 4.80 14.93
N ASP A 214 4.78 6.10 14.65
CA ASP A 214 5.94 6.94 14.37
C ASP A 214 5.74 8.41 14.73
N ARG A 215 6.87 9.10 14.78
CA ARG A 215 6.98 10.53 15.05
C ARG A 215 7.85 11.16 13.97
N ILE A 216 7.52 12.38 13.59
CA ILE A 216 8.28 13.15 12.61
C ILE A 216 8.72 14.45 13.24
N TYR A 217 10.05 14.63 13.30
CA TYR A 217 10.69 15.88 13.68
C TYR A 217 11.14 16.62 12.43
N TRP A 218 10.99 17.94 12.45
CA TRP A 218 11.33 18.77 11.32
C TRP A 218 11.83 20.14 11.75
N THR A 219 12.68 20.73 10.93
CA THR A 219 13.27 22.04 11.18
C THR A 219 13.29 22.91 9.92
N TRP A 220 13.20 24.22 10.16
CA TRP A 220 13.39 25.27 9.17
C TRP A 220 14.84 25.73 9.08
N ASP A 221 15.66 25.35 10.05
CA ASP A 221 17.06 25.74 10.12
C ASP A 221 17.83 25.14 8.95
N LYS A 222 18.48 26.02 8.19
CA LYS A 222 19.27 25.67 7.01
C LYS A 222 20.75 25.44 7.35
N THR A 223 21.11 25.37 8.62
CA THR A 223 22.47 25.07 9.06
C THR A 223 22.63 23.63 9.53
N VAL A 224 21.52 22.94 9.78
CA VAL A 224 21.49 21.58 10.33
C VAL A 224 21.58 20.50 9.25
N LEU A 225 22.30 19.42 9.55
CA LEU A 225 22.51 18.35 8.57
C LEU A 225 21.21 17.70 8.07
N CYS A 226 20.25 17.46 8.97
CA CYS A 226 19.02 16.73 8.71
C CYS A 226 17.81 17.65 8.82
N ARG A 227 17.04 17.77 7.74
CA ARG A 227 15.82 18.57 7.68
C ARG A 227 14.62 17.87 8.34
N THR A 228 14.49 16.57 8.11
CA THR A 228 13.37 15.76 8.57
C THR A 228 13.91 14.48 9.18
N VAL A 229 13.39 14.08 10.34
CA VAL A 229 13.79 12.85 11.03
C VAL A 229 12.55 12.06 11.41
N HIS A 230 12.52 10.82 10.95
CA HIS A 230 11.47 9.87 11.28
C HIS A 230 11.96 8.91 12.36
N VAL A 231 11.18 8.81 13.43
CA VAL A 231 11.49 8.04 14.62
C VAL A 231 10.34 7.10 14.91
N SER A 232 10.65 5.84 15.25
CA SER A 232 9.63 4.92 15.74
C SER A 232 9.17 5.33 17.14
N GLN A 233 8.07 4.75 17.61
CA GLN A 233 7.55 5.03 18.95
C GLN A 233 8.51 4.57 20.07
N GLU A 234 9.38 3.60 19.80
CA GLU A 234 10.41 3.10 20.72
C GLU A 234 11.65 4.01 20.78
N GLY A 235 11.72 5.04 19.94
CA GLY A 235 12.84 5.98 19.90
C GLY A 235 13.94 5.60 18.91
N THR A 236 13.65 4.78 17.90
CA THR A 236 14.64 4.41 16.87
C THR A 236 14.49 5.27 15.62
N VAL A 237 15.53 6.01 15.25
CA VAL A 237 15.58 6.76 13.99
C VAL A 237 15.74 5.77 12.84
N TYR A 238 14.77 5.73 11.93
CA TYR A 238 14.80 4.77 10.83
C TYR A 238 14.92 5.42 9.46
N LYS A 239 14.68 6.74 9.37
CA LYS A 239 14.72 7.45 8.10
C LYS A 239 14.97 8.95 8.32
N VAL A 240 15.80 9.57 7.49
CA VAL A 240 16.08 11.01 7.55
C VAL A 240 16.09 11.66 6.18
N GLN A 241 15.80 12.95 6.12
CA GLN A 241 15.99 13.78 4.94
C GLN A 241 17.18 14.69 5.18
N LEU A 242 18.23 14.56 4.36
CA LEU A 242 19.39 15.45 4.41
C LEU A 242 19.04 16.83 3.86
N GLN A 243 19.76 17.85 4.32
CA GLN A 243 19.56 19.21 3.82
C GLN A 243 20.15 19.41 2.40
N GLN A 244 21.33 18.84 2.13
CA GLN A 244 22.08 19.05 0.87
C GLN A 244 21.74 18.06 -0.25
N GLY A 245 20.63 17.31 -0.14
CA GLY A 245 20.16 16.45 -1.22
C GLY A 245 18.67 16.19 -1.09
N LYS A 246 17.94 16.13 -2.21
CA LYS A 246 16.51 15.72 -2.21
C LYS A 246 16.30 14.24 -1.83
N GLY A 247 17.34 13.55 -1.34
CA GLY A 247 17.32 12.14 -1.00
C GLY A 247 16.89 11.90 0.45
N MET A 248 15.98 10.94 0.63
CA MET A 248 15.75 10.33 1.93
C MET A 248 16.79 9.23 2.14
N LEU A 249 17.33 9.12 3.34
CA LEU A 249 18.11 7.97 3.80
C LEU A 249 17.28 7.09 4.72
N PRO A 250 17.45 5.76 4.71
CA PRO A 250 18.26 5.03 3.74
C PRO A 250 17.65 5.14 2.33
N GLU A 251 18.50 5.16 1.29
CA GLU A 251 18.00 5.15 -0.08
C GLU A 251 17.17 3.88 -0.31
N LYS A 252 16.02 4.01 -0.98
CA LYS A 252 15.23 2.83 -1.35
C LYS A 252 16.11 1.94 -2.23
N SER A 253 16.28 0.68 -1.82
CA SER A 253 16.97 -0.32 -2.63
C SER A 253 16.34 -0.37 -4.02
N LYS A 254 17.17 -0.22 -5.06
CA LYS A 254 16.70 -0.36 -6.43
C LYS A 254 16.17 -1.78 -6.62
N PRO A 255 14.97 -1.98 -7.18
CA PRO A 255 14.43 -3.32 -7.40
C PRO A 255 15.37 -4.12 -8.31
N GLN A 256 15.53 -5.42 -8.03
CA GLN A 256 16.44 -6.33 -8.75
C GLN A 256 15.68 -7.54 -9.27
N VAL A 257 16.21 -8.18 -10.32
CA VAL A 257 15.71 -9.45 -10.86
C VAL A 257 16.88 -10.37 -11.19
N THR A 258 16.76 -11.65 -10.86
CA THR A 258 17.77 -12.67 -11.19
C THR A 258 17.28 -13.49 -12.38
N ILE A 259 18.10 -13.56 -13.43
CA ILE A 259 17.83 -14.32 -14.67
C ILE A 259 19.07 -15.18 -14.93
N GLU A 260 18.89 -16.50 -15.06
CA GLU A 260 19.99 -17.45 -15.35
C GLU A 260 21.22 -17.27 -14.44
N GLY A 261 20.99 -17.05 -13.15
CA GLY A 261 22.04 -16.86 -12.14
C GLY A 261 22.68 -15.46 -12.11
N THR A 262 22.33 -14.57 -13.04
CA THR A 262 22.80 -13.17 -13.07
C THR A 262 21.75 -12.22 -12.50
N THR A 263 22.15 -11.39 -11.52
CA THR A 263 21.25 -10.40 -10.91
C THR A 263 21.40 -9.05 -11.60
N TYR A 264 20.29 -8.53 -12.13
CA TYR A 264 20.21 -7.25 -12.81
C TYR A 264 19.44 -6.22 -11.97
N GLN A 265 19.81 -4.94 -12.12
CA GLN A 265 19.03 -3.85 -11.53
C GLN A 265 17.89 -3.45 -12.48
N ILE A 266 16.67 -3.42 -11.95
CA ILE A 266 15.50 -2.94 -12.70
C ILE A 266 15.61 -1.42 -12.82
N TYR A 267 15.70 -0.95 -14.07
CA TYR A 267 15.76 0.47 -14.39
C TYR A 267 14.37 1.03 -14.70
N HIS A 268 13.56 0.30 -15.47
CA HIS A 268 12.13 0.59 -15.64
C HIS A 268 11.29 -0.68 -15.43
N PRO A 269 10.40 -0.72 -14.41
CA PRO A 269 9.65 -1.92 -14.04
C PRO A 269 8.50 -2.26 -15.00
N SER A 270 7.99 -1.26 -15.73
CA SER A 270 7.06 -1.45 -16.84
C SER A 270 7.29 -0.31 -17.82
N THR A 271 7.46 -0.62 -19.10
CA THR A 271 7.66 0.35 -20.16
C THR A 271 7.07 -0.20 -21.45
N GLU A 272 6.14 0.53 -22.03
CA GLU A 272 5.64 0.24 -23.36
C GLU A 272 6.77 0.48 -24.38
N MET A 273 7.13 -0.57 -25.12
CA MET A 273 8.23 -0.56 -26.08
C MET A 273 7.76 -1.03 -27.44
N ARG A 274 8.16 -0.30 -28.48
CA ARG A 274 7.94 -0.74 -29.87
C ARG A 274 8.74 -2.02 -30.14
N MET A 275 8.10 -2.98 -30.80
CA MET A 275 8.71 -4.27 -31.16
C MET A 275 9.98 -4.12 -32.01
N ASP A 276 10.07 -3.09 -32.86
CA ASP A 276 11.24 -2.84 -33.72
C ASP A 276 12.49 -2.32 -32.96
N ARG A 277 12.31 -1.87 -31.72
CA ARG A 277 13.39 -1.51 -30.80
C ARG A 277 13.95 -2.74 -30.09
N ILE A 278 13.33 -3.90 -30.21
CA ILE A 278 13.78 -5.14 -29.59
C ILE A 278 14.44 -6.01 -30.67
N ARG A 279 15.56 -6.61 -30.33
CA ARG A 279 16.31 -7.50 -31.22
C ARG A 279 15.53 -8.81 -31.36
N ALA A 280 15.51 -9.36 -32.56
CA ALA A 280 15.00 -10.70 -32.78
C ALA A 280 15.75 -11.71 -31.90
N LEU A 281 15.02 -12.71 -31.39
CA LEU A 281 15.59 -13.81 -30.62
C LEU A 281 16.65 -14.56 -31.44
N SER A 282 17.71 -15.01 -30.77
CA SER A 282 18.70 -15.92 -31.36
C SER A 282 18.07 -17.28 -31.65
N ASP A 283 18.68 -18.08 -32.51
CA ASP A 283 18.11 -19.40 -32.84
C ASP A 283 18.09 -20.31 -31.61
N VAL A 284 19.10 -20.23 -30.74
CA VAL A 284 19.11 -20.93 -29.44
C VAL A 284 17.88 -20.56 -28.59
N GLN A 285 17.55 -19.27 -28.51
CA GLN A 285 16.39 -18.77 -27.78
C GLN A 285 15.06 -19.16 -28.43
N LYS A 286 15.02 -19.40 -29.74
CA LYS A 286 13.81 -19.89 -30.41
C LYS A 286 13.62 -21.38 -30.15
N THR A 287 14.69 -22.16 -30.21
CA THR A 287 14.64 -23.62 -30.00
C THR A 287 14.28 -23.97 -28.56
N SER A 288 14.52 -23.07 -27.60
CA SER A 288 14.12 -23.26 -26.21
C SER A 288 12.62 -23.04 -25.95
N ILE A 289 11.83 -22.63 -26.95
CA ILE A 289 10.40 -22.32 -26.79
C ILE A 289 9.59 -23.41 -27.48
N LYS A 290 8.62 -23.98 -26.78
CA LYS A 290 7.66 -24.89 -27.40
C LYS A 290 6.54 -24.11 -28.07
N GLU A 291 6.01 -24.64 -29.18
CA GLU A 291 4.87 -24.00 -29.85
C GLU A 291 3.64 -23.91 -28.94
N GLU A 292 3.45 -24.89 -28.04
CA GLU A 292 2.38 -24.84 -27.04
C GLU A 292 2.48 -23.61 -26.13
N GLU A 293 3.69 -23.25 -25.67
CA GLU A 293 3.94 -22.09 -24.81
C GLU A 293 3.60 -20.78 -25.54
N ILE A 294 3.92 -20.69 -26.83
CA ILE A 294 3.56 -19.52 -27.66
C ILE A 294 2.04 -19.41 -27.76
N GLN A 295 1.34 -20.52 -27.98
CA GLN A 295 -0.13 -20.56 -28.08
C GLN A 295 -0.82 -20.25 -26.75
N GLU A 296 -0.25 -20.66 -25.63
CA GLU A 296 -0.72 -20.29 -24.30
C GLU A 296 -0.60 -18.77 -24.07
N GLN A 297 0.54 -18.18 -24.46
CA GLN A 297 0.73 -16.73 -24.35
C GLN A 297 -0.22 -15.94 -25.26
N VAL A 298 -0.48 -16.42 -26.48
CA VAL A 298 -1.48 -15.81 -27.38
C VAL A 298 -2.86 -15.84 -26.75
N ARG A 299 -3.32 -17.02 -26.28
CA ARG A 299 -4.61 -17.18 -25.61
C ARG A 299 -4.72 -16.31 -24.35
N TYR A 300 -3.66 -16.23 -23.56
CA TYR A 300 -3.61 -15.39 -22.37
C TYR A 300 -3.74 -13.90 -22.73
N TYR A 301 -3.03 -13.46 -23.78
CA TYR A 301 -3.09 -12.09 -24.28
C TYR A 301 -4.46 -11.73 -24.84
N GLU A 302 -5.11 -12.62 -25.58
CA GLU A 302 -6.45 -12.38 -26.12
C GLU A 302 -7.46 -12.04 -25.03
N ASN A 303 -7.38 -12.75 -23.90
CA ASN A 303 -8.27 -12.62 -22.75
C ASN A 303 -7.93 -11.46 -21.81
N LYS A 304 -6.64 -11.25 -21.50
CA LYS A 304 -6.20 -10.30 -20.47
C LYS A 304 -5.59 -9.02 -21.03
N LYS A 305 -5.31 -8.96 -22.34
CA LYS A 305 -4.56 -7.89 -23.01
C LYS A 305 -3.15 -7.67 -22.43
N THR A 306 -2.61 -8.67 -21.74
CA THR A 306 -1.24 -8.73 -21.23
C THR A 306 -0.70 -10.14 -21.45
N PHE A 307 0.62 -10.31 -21.44
CA PHE A 307 1.22 -11.65 -21.42
C PHE A 307 1.30 -12.18 -19.98
N SER A 308 1.35 -13.51 -19.82
CA SER A 308 1.46 -14.11 -18.49
C SER A 308 2.90 -14.10 -17.98
N GLU A 309 3.88 -14.17 -18.89
CA GLU A 309 5.29 -13.94 -18.57
C GLU A 309 5.69 -12.51 -18.89
N LYS A 310 6.54 -11.96 -18.02
CA LYS A 310 7.13 -10.63 -18.26
C LYS A 310 8.26 -10.75 -19.27
N ILE A 311 8.22 -9.88 -20.28
CA ILE A 311 9.32 -9.73 -21.23
C ILE A 311 10.37 -8.84 -20.58
N ILE A 312 11.54 -9.39 -20.26
CA ILE A 312 12.64 -8.66 -19.65
C ILE A 312 13.69 -8.37 -20.71
N VAL A 313 14.09 -7.10 -20.82
CA VAL A 313 15.03 -6.66 -21.84
C VAL A 313 16.20 -5.88 -21.25
N LYS A 314 17.37 -6.03 -21.87
CA LYS A 314 18.59 -5.28 -21.55
C LYS A 314 19.08 -4.52 -22.77
N LYS A 315 19.52 -3.28 -22.56
CA LYS A 315 20.22 -2.52 -23.59
C LYS A 315 21.72 -2.75 -23.45
N LYS A 316 22.35 -3.38 -24.45
CA LYS A 316 23.82 -3.40 -24.54
C LYS A 316 24.34 -1.99 -24.79
N GLU A 317 25.52 -1.69 -24.26
CA GLU A 317 26.19 -0.41 -24.48
C GLU A 317 26.35 -0.16 -25.99
N ASN A 318 25.99 1.05 -26.44
CA ASN A 318 25.99 1.45 -27.85
C ASN A 318 25.04 0.68 -28.80
N ALA A 319 24.21 -0.24 -28.30
CA ALA A 319 23.24 -0.94 -29.13
C ALA A 319 21.99 -0.07 -29.43
N LYS A 320 21.55 -0.06 -30.69
CA LYS A 320 20.29 0.59 -31.11
C LYS A 320 19.04 -0.17 -30.64
N ARG A 321 19.16 -1.48 -30.40
CA ARG A 321 18.07 -2.38 -30.01
C ARG A 321 18.33 -3.05 -28.67
N TYR A 322 17.25 -3.37 -27.96
CA TYR A 322 17.25 -4.11 -26.70
C TYR A 322 17.30 -5.61 -26.96
N GLU A 323 18.01 -6.35 -26.11
CA GLU A 323 18.08 -7.80 -26.14
C GLU A 323 17.09 -8.38 -25.13
N VAL A 324 16.33 -9.40 -25.53
CA VAL A 324 15.43 -10.13 -24.63
C VAL A 324 16.28 -11.07 -23.77
N LEU A 325 16.15 -10.96 -22.45
CA LEU A 325 16.79 -11.83 -21.48
C LEU A 325 15.83 -12.89 -20.92
N SER A 326 14.53 -12.62 -20.90
CA SER A 326 13.50 -13.53 -20.40
C SER A 326 12.14 -13.20 -21.01
N GLY A 327 11.20 -14.15 -20.96
CA GLY A 327 9.87 -14.04 -21.58
C GLY A 327 9.89 -14.28 -23.10
N TYR A 328 10.70 -15.24 -23.56
CA TYR A 328 10.87 -15.53 -24.98
C TYR A 328 9.57 -15.98 -25.66
N ALA A 329 8.77 -16.82 -24.98
CA ALA A 329 7.46 -17.25 -25.48
C ALA A 329 6.50 -16.07 -25.64
N SER A 330 6.46 -15.17 -24.67
CA SER A 330 5.64 -13.94 -24.72
C SER A 330 6.06 -13.00 -25.85
N TYR A 331 7.37 -12.85 -26.08
CA TYR A 331 7.89 -12.06 -27.19
C TYR A 331 7.51 -12.67 -28.56
N GLN A 332 7.60 -14.00 -28.71
CA GLN A 332 7.19 -14.67 -29.94
C GLN A 332 5.69 -14.62 -30.17
N ALA A 333 4.89 -14.78 -29.10
CA ALA A 333 3.45 -14.60 -29.15
C ALA A 333 3.10 -13.19 -29.65
N ALA A 334 3.70 -12.14 -29.06
CA ALA A 334 3.52 -10.76 -29.51
C ALA A 334 3.82 -10.56 -31.00
N LYS A 335 4.88 -11.21 -31.51
CA LYS A 335 5.23 -11.18 -32.93
C LYS A 335 4.20 -11.91 -33.79
N LYS A 336 3.69 -13.05 -33.33
CA LYS A 336 2.68 -13.87 -34.02
C LYS A 336 1.36 -13.11 -34.20
N ILE A 337 0.90 -12.41 -33.15
CA ILE A 337 -0.29 -11.55 -33.20
C ILE A 337 -0.02 -10.12 -33.70
N LYS A 338 1.19 -9.86 -34.21
CA LYS A 338 1.59 -8.60 -34.89
C LYS A 338 1.38 -7.34 -34.03
N LEU A 339 1.66 -7.41 -32.73
CA LEU A 339 1.64 -6.23 -31.87
C LEU A 339 2.70 -5.21 -32.31
N ARG A 340 2.34 -3.92 -32.26
CA ARG A 340 3.30 -2.83 -32.51
C ARG A 340 4.09 -2.47 -31.25
N HIS A 341 3.45 -2.57 -30.09
CA HIS A 341 4.00 -2.23 -28.79
C HIS A 341 3.75 -3.37 -27.80
N ILE A 342 4.68 -3.53 -26.86
CA ILE A 342 4.60 -4.50 -25.77
C ILE A 342 5.14 -3.88 -24.48
N ASP A 343 4.60 -4.29 -23.34
CA ASP A 343 5.14 -3.91 -22.04
C ASP A 343 6.36 -4.77 -21.71
N VAL A 344 7.46 -4.10 -21.38
CA VAL A 344 8.73 -4.76 -21.00
C VAL A 344 9.26 -4.23 -19.67
N THR A 345 9.97 -5.09 -18.95
CA THR A 345 10.83 -4.69 -17.83
C THR A 345 12.24 -4.42 -18.36
N VAL A 346 12.74 -3.20 -18.18
CA VAL A 346 14.09 -2.82 -18.64
C VAL A 346 15.08 -2.95 -17.49
N VAL A 347 16.14 -3.72 -17.71
CA VAL A 347 17.21 -3.94 -16.74
C VAL A 347 18.55 -3.38 -17.22
N LYS A 348 19.45 -3.11 -16.26
CA LYS A 348 20.84 -2.70 -16.48
C LYS A 348 21.80 -3.86 -16.28
#